data_AF-A0A1I6R8P4-F1
#
_entry.id   AF-A0A1I6R8P4-F1
#
_cell.length_a   1.000
_cell.length_b   1.000
_cell.length_c   1.000
_cell.angle_alpha   90.00
_cell.angle_beta   90.00
_cell.angle_gamma   90.00
#
_symmetry.space_group_name_H-M   'P 1'
#
loop_
_entity.id
_entity.type
_entity.pdbx_description
1 polymer ?
#
loop_
_entity_poly.entity_id
_entity_poly.type
_entity_poly.pdbx_seq_one_letter_code
_entity_poly.pdbx_strand_id
1 'polypeptide(L)'
;MYMYVNQSQGFANYQTNPQIAVMLIKEAMGDEKNDAMFYQYLISHAPDEEDRRVIQSVRNDELKHHNMFKTIYYHLTGHYPTTEEHSSFTPPRNYPDGLRRAIFGESGAVELYRRIWFAVPTEIYKNMVFEIMTDEQKHAARYNYLYAKTR
;
A
#
# COMPACT_ATOMS: atom_id res chain seq x y z
N MET A 1 18.77 32.83 6.72
CA MET A 1 19.62 31.90 5.96
C MET A 1 18.69 30.96 5.22
N TYR A 2 18.36 31.27 3.96
CA TYR A 2 17.49 30.43 3.14
C TYR A 2 18.30 29.23 2.64
N MET A 3 17.90 28.03 3.04
CA MET A 3 18.48 26.79 2.54
C MET A 3 18.07 26.64 1.07
N TYR A 4 19.01 26.84 0.16
CA TYR A 4 18.84 26.48 -1.24
C TYR A 4 18.69 24.95 -1.30
N VAL A 5 17.45 24.47 -1.42
CA VAL A 5 17.21 23.09 -1.82
C VAL A 5 17.75 22.96 -3.23
N ASN A 6 18.80 22.15 -3.39
CA ASN A 6 19.50 21.98 -4.65
C ASN A 6 18.52 21.42 -5.71
N GLN A 7 18.05 22.27 -6.63
CA GLN A 7 16.98 21.95 -7.58
C GLN A 7 17.24 20.67 -8.38
N SER A 8 18.52 20.32 -8.60
CA SER A 8 18.95 19.10 -9.28
C SER A 8 18.55 17.79 -8.56
N GLN A 9 18.53 17.80 -7.23
CA GLN A 9 18.16 16.62 -6.41
C GLN A 9 16.65 16.38 -6.42
N GLY A 10 15.85 17.45 -6.58
CA GLY A 10 14.39 17.36 -6.64
C GLY A 10 13.91 16.62 -7.89
N PHE A 11 14.46 16.95 -9.06
CA PHE A 11 14.05 16.34 -10.34
C PHE A 11 14.41 14.86 -10.46
N ALA A 12 15.52 14.41 -9.85
CA ALA A 12 15.94 13.02 -9.88
C ALA A 12 14.90 12.06 -9.29
N ASN A 13 14.11 12.51 -8.30
CA ASN A 13 13.06 11.72 -7.66
C ASN A 13 11.83 11.47 -8.56
N TYR A 14 11.70 12.19 -9.67
CA TYR A 14 10.58 12.07 -10.62
C TYR A 14 10.96 11.33 -11.91
N GLN A 15 12.19 10.80 -11.98
CA GLN A 15 12.69 10.10 -13.15
C GLN A 15 12.36 8.60 -13.10
N THR A 16 12.06 8.05 -14.28
CA THR A 16 11.98 6.61 -14.47
C THR A 16 13.31 5.96 -14.09
N ASN A 17 13.24 4.95 -13.21
CA ASN A 17 14.38 4.17 -12.75
C ASN A 17 13.93 2.73 -12.44
N PRO A 18 14.05 1.80 -13.39
CA PRO A 18 13.57 0.42 -13.23
C PRO A 18 14.22 -0.33 -12.06
N GLN A 19 15.49 -0.04 -11.73
CA GLN A 19 16.18 -0.68 -10.61
C GLN A 19 15.57 -0.25 -9.27
N ILE A 20 15.28 1.04 -9.11
CA ILE A 20 14.55 1.55 -7.93
C ILE A 20 13.13 0.98 -7.90
N ALA A 21 12.43 0.94 -9.04
CA ALA A 21 11.08 0.37 -9.12
C ALA A 21 11.05 -1.07 -8.61
N VAL A 22 11.99 -1.93 -9.03
CA VAL A 22 12.06 -3.33 -8.59
C VAL A 22 12.23 -3.45 -7.07
N MET A 23 13.05 -2.60 -6.45
CA MET A 23 13.23 -2.61 -4.99
C MET A 23 11.97 -2.19 -4.26
N LEU A 24 11.35 -1.08 -4.66
CA LEU A 24 10.15 -0.55 -4.03
C LEU A 24 8.93 -1.46 -4.25
N ILE A 25 8.82 -2.10 -5.42
CA ILE A 25 7.76 -3.08 -5.69
C ILE A 25 7.91 -4.30 -4.79
N LYS A 26 9.14 -4.76 -4.52
CA LYS A 26 9.36 -5.88 -3.60
C LYS A 26 8.92 -5.55 -2.18
N GLU A 27 9.18 -4.32 -1.73
CA GLU A 27 8.68 -3.77 -0.45
C GLU A 27 7.14 -3.74 -0.44
N ALA A 28 6.53 -3.09 -1.44
CA ALA A 28 5.07 -2.99 -1.59
C ALA A 28 4.38 -4.36 -1.57
N MET A 29 4.91 -5.37 -2.28
CA MET A 29 4.34 -6.73 -2.25
C MET A 29 4.28 -7.32 -0.84
N GLY A 30 5.32 -7.09 -0.04
CA GLY A 30 5.36 -7.54 1.35
C GLY A 30 4.33 -6.81 2.22
N ASP A 31 4.24 -5.49 2.04
CA ASP A 31 3.29 -4.64 2.77
C ASP A 31 1.84 -5.02 2.45
N GLU A 32 1.45 -5.10 1.18
CA GLU A 32 0.11 -5.51 0.73
C GLU A 32 -0.36 -6.83 1.35
N LYS A 33 0.56 -7.80 1.43
CA LYS A 33 0.26 -9.10 2.02
C LYS A 33 0.12 -9.01 3.53
N ASN A 34 0.98 -8.23 4.20
CA ASN A 34 0.90 -7.99 5.64
C ASN A 34 -0.40 -7.26 5.99
N ASP A 35 -0.82 -6.29 5.18
CA ASP A 35 -2.05 -5.54 5.34
C ASP A 35 -3.26 -6.43 5.11
N ALA A 36 -3.27 -7.28 4.09
CA ALA A 36 -4.32 -8.28 3.91
C ALA A 36 -4.48 -9.21 5.13
N MET A 37 -3.37 -9.62 5.75
CA MET A 37 -3.40 -10.41 6.99
C MET A 37 -3.90 -9.60 8.19
N PHE A 38 -3.47 -8.35 8.32
CA PHE A 38 -3.92 -7.45 9.38
C PHE A 38 -5.41 -7.14 9.26
N TYR A 39 -5.93 -6.94 8.05
CA TYR A 39 -7.34 -6.69 7.81
C TYR A 39 -8.19 -7.93 8.02
N GLN A 40 -7.66 -9.13 7.77
CA GLN A 40 -8.30 -10.37 8.21
C GLN A 40 -8.47 -10.42 9.74
N TYR A 41 -7.50 -9.91 10.50
CA TYR A 41 -7.64 -9.75 11.95
C TYR A 41 -8.69 -8.70 12.33
N LEU A 42 -8.71 -7.54 11.66
CA LEU A 42 -9.74 -6.52 11.95
C LEU A 42 -11.16 -7.01 11.67
N ILE A 43 -11.36 -7.80 10.61
CA ILE A 43 -12.67 -8.41 10.27
C ILE A 43 -13.17 -9.28 11.43
N SER A 44 -12.30 -10.06 12.08
CA SER A 44 -12.72 -10.93 13.20
C SER A 44 -13.01 -10.16 14.50
N HIS A 45 -12.61 -8.89 14.58
CA HIS A 45 -12.82 -8.01 15.74
C HIS A 45 -13.80 -6.86 15.45
N ALA A 46 -14.35 -6.79 14.23
CA ALA A 46 -15.29 -5.76 13.83
C ALA A 46 -16.63 -5.91 14.58
N PRO A 47 -17.22 -4.79 15.07
CA PRO A 47 -18.38 -4.81 15.95
C PRO A 47 -19.68 -5.19 15.26
N ASP A 48 -19.80 -4.93 13.95
CA ASP A 48 -21.00 -5.21 13.16
C ASP A 48 -20.68 -5.64 11.72
N GLU A 49 -21.73 -6.00 10.98
CA GLU A 49 -21.62 -6.55 9.63
C GLU A 49 -21.31 -5.49 8.56
N GLU A 50 -21.61 -4.22 8.79
CA GLU A 50 -21.20 -3.14 7.89
C GLU A 50 -19.69 -2.96 7.94
N ASP A 51 -19.13 -2.87 9.14
CA ASP A 51 -17.70 -2.78 9.39
C ASP A 51 -16.96 -3.97 8.75
N ARG A 52 -17.43 -5.20 8.99
CA ARG A 52 -16.85 -6.41 8.36
C ARG A 52 -16.84 -6.32 6.84
N ARG A 53 -17.94 -5.91 6.22
CA ARG A 53 -18.04 -5.83 4.76
C ARG A 53 -17.12 -4.77 4.18
N VAL A 54 -17.00 -3.61 4.82
CA VAL A 54 -16.07 -2.56 4.39
C VAL A 54 -14.64 -3.07 4.46
N ILE A 55 -14.20 -3.62 5.59
CA ILE A 55 -12.83 -4.12 5.76
C ILE A 55 -12.55 -5.32 4.83
N GLN A 56 -13.54 -6.20 4.63
CA GLN A 56 -13.43 -7.31 3.70
C GLN A 56 -13.24 -6.85 2.26
N SER A 57 -13.86 -5.74 1.85
CA SER A 57 -13.65 -5.16 0.53
C SER A 57 -12.22 -4.63 0.37
N VAL A 58 -11.70 -3.93 1.39
CA VAL A 58 -10.31 -3.43 1.40
C VAL A 58 -9.33 -4.59 1.33
N ARG A 59 -9.47 -5.60 2.19
CA ARG A 59 -8.61 -6.79 2.19
C ARG A 59 -8.56 -7.51 0.84
N ASN A 60 -9.66 -7.50 0.08
CA ASN A 60 -9.68 -8.12 -1.25
C ASN A 60 -8.94 -7.27 -2.29
N ASP A 61 -9.02 -5.94 -2.17
CA ASP A 61 -8.23 -5.02 -2.97
C ASP A 61 -6.72 -5.23 -2.69
N GLU A 62 -6.29 -5.40 -1.43
CA GLU A 62 -4.86 -5.64 -1.11
C GLU A 62 -4.31 -6.93 -1.75
N LEU A 63 -5.12 -8.00 -1.73
CA LEU A 63 -4.75 -9.25 -2.39
C LEU A 63 -4.62 -9.07 -3.91
N LYS A 64 -5.47 -8.22 -4.51
CA LYS A 64 -5.37 -7.86 -5.93
C LYS A 64 -4.13 -7.02 -6.17
N HIS A 65 -3.84 -6.01 -5.34
CA HIS A 65 -2.68 -5.13 -5.47
C HIS A 65 -1.36 -5.86 -5.34
N HIS A 66 -1.24 -6.77 -4.36
CA HIS A 66 -0.12 -7.69 -4.24
C HIS A 66 0.16 -8.44 -5.56
N ASN A 67 -0.90 -8.98 -6.18
CA ASN A 67 -0.77 -9.68 -7.46
C ASN A 67 -0.42 -8.74 -8.62
N MET A 68 -0.94 -7.52 -8.65
CA MET A 68 -0.58 -6.50 -9.63
C MET A 68 0.91 -6.14 -9.53
N PHE A 69 1.41 -5.89 -8.30
CA PHE A 69 2.84 -5.64 -8.06
C PHE A 69 3.70 -6.82 -8.45
N LYS A 70 3.29 -8.05 -8.11
CA LYS A 70 3.96 -9.28 -8.54
C LYS A 70 4.06 -9.40 -10.06
N THR A 71 3.01 -9.05 -10.79
CA THR A 71 3.01 -9.00 -12.25
C THR A 71 4.02 -7.97 -12.77
N ILE A 72 4.00 -6.73 -12.25
CA ILE A 72 4.96 -5.70 -12.65
C ILE A 72 6.40 -6.17 -12.35
N TYR A 73 6.65 -6.73 -11.16
CA TYR A 73 7.95 -7.27 -10.76
C TYR A 73 8.46 -8.32 -11.76
N TYR A 74 7.62 -9.30 -12.11
CA TYR A 74 7.97 -10.34 -13.07
C TYR A 74 8.32 -9.74 -14.44
N HIS A 75 7.53 -8.78 -14.93
CA HIS A 75 7.81 -8.14 -16.22
C HIS A 75 9.10 -7.30 -16.22
N LEU A 76 9.48 -6.72 -15.09
CA LEU A 76 10.72 -5.93 -14.98
C LEU A 76 11.97 -6.81 -14.79
N THR A 77 11.84 -7.99 -14.19
CA THR A 77 12.99 -8.80 -13.75
C THR A 77 13.13 -10.13 -14.47
N GLY A 78 12.08 -10.62 -15.11
CA GLY A 78 11.97 -11.97 -15.68
C GLY A 78 11.80 -13.08 -14.65
N HIS A 79 11.72 -12.77 -13.36
CA HIS A 79 11.68 -13.76 -12.27
C HIS A 79 10.56 -13.44 -11.29
N TYR A 80 10.04 -14.48 -10.64
CA TYR A 80 9.16 -14.28 -9.48
C TYR A 80 10.01 -14.00 -8.23
N PRO A 81 9.52 -13.16 -7.30
CA PRO A 81 10.25 -12.88 -6.07
C PRO A 81 10.42 -14.16 -5.24
N THR A 82 11.64 -14.42 -4.79
CA THR A 82 11.98 -15.52 -3.90
C THR A 82 11.57 -15.15 -2.48
N THR A 83 10.45 -15.72 -2.01
CA THR A 83 9.96 -15.75 -0.62
C THR A 83 10.01 -14.43 0.16
N GLU A 84 8.84 -13.90 0.49
CA GLU A 84 8.70 -12.72 1.33
C GLU A 84 9.05 -13.04 2.79
N GLU A 85 9.87 -12.18 3.40
CA GLU A 85 10.18 -12.25 4.82
C GLU A 85 8.90 -12.05 5.63
N HIS A 86 8.70 -12.91 6.63
CA HIS A 86 7.58 -12.80 7.55
C HIS A 86 7.81 -11.62 8.49
N SER A 87 6.95 -10.61 8.43
CA SER A 87 6.88 -9.61 9.49
C SER A 87 6.25 -10.22 10.74
N SER A 88 6.70 -9.80 11.93
CA SER A 88 6.08 -10.20 13.18
C SER A 88 4.74 -9.47 13.35
N PHE A 89 3.64 -10.20 13.21
CA PHE A 89 2.31 -9.63 13.43
C PHE A 89 2.13 -9.24 14.91
N THR A 90 1.90 -7.96 15.15
CA THR A 90 1.52 -7.43 16.47
C THR A 90 0.07 -6.95 16.42
N PRO A 91 -0.84 -7.54 17.22
CA PRO A 91 -2.23 -7.12 17.24
C PRO A 91 -2.39 -5.72 17.85
N PRO A 92 -3.34 -4.90 17.37
CA PRO A 92 -3.69 -3.64 18.00
C PRO A 92 -4.36 -3.87 19.37
N ARG A 93 -4.30 -2.89 20.26
CA ARG A 93 -4.88 -2.95 21.61
C ARG A 93 -6.41 -3.13 21.59
N ASN A 94 -7.09 -2.51 20.63
CA ASN A 94 -8.52 -2.60 20.42
C ASN A 94 -8.87 -2.23 18.97
N TYR A 95 -10.13 -2.40 18.59
CA TYR A 95 -10.60 -2.15 17.23
C TYR A 95 -10.39 -0.70 16.76
N PRO A 96 -10.73 0.36 17.53
CA PRO A 96 -10.41 1.75 17.15
C PRO A 96 -8.91 2.02 16.93
N ASP A 97 -8.03 1.46 17.76
CA ASP A 97 -6.58 1.56 17.55
C ASP A 97 -6.14 0.83 16.27
N GLY A 98 -6.81 -0.26 15.93
CA GLY A 98 -6.66 -0.98 14.67
C GLY A 98 -7.05 -0.13 13.45
N LEU A 99 -8.22 0.51 13.49
CA LEU A 99 -8.66 1.44 12.45
C LEU A 99 -7.69 2.62 12.30
N ARG A 100 -7.21 3.19 13.42
CA ARG A 100 -6.20 4.26 13.39
C ARG A 100 -4.91 3.79 12.70
N ARG A 101 -4.44 2.58 13.01
CA ARG A 101 -3.27 1.99 12.35
C ARG A 101 -3.52 1.82 10.85
N ALA A 102 -4.68 1.30 10.45
CA ALA A 102 -5.03 1.14 9.05
C ALA A 102 -4.99 2.48 8.29
N ILE A 103 -5.62 3.54 8.81
CA ILE A 103 -5.60 4.88 8.16
C ILE A 103 -4.18 5.36 7.82
N PHE A 104 -3.23 5.20 8.75
CA PHE A 104 -1.84 5.61 8.53
C PHE A 104 -1.05 4.63 7.67
N GLY A 105 -1.38 3.33 7.71
CA GLY A 105 -0.83 2.32 6.80
C GLY A 105 -1.18 2.68 5.35
N GLU A 106 -2.48 2.83 5.07
CA GLU A 106 -3.01 3.21 3.75
C GLU A 106 -2.41 4.54 3.23
N SER A 107 -2.34 5.55 4.10
CA SER A 107 -1.77 6.85 3.71
C SER A 107 -0.26 6.75 3.41
N GLY A 108 0.47 5.90 4.15
CA GLY A 108 1.89 5.61 3.90
C GLY A 108 2.10 4.82 2.61
N ALA A 109 1.22 3.87 2.29
CA ALA A 109 1.23 3.13 1.05
C ALA A 109 1.11 4.08 -0.17
N VAL A 110 0.23 5.08 -0.12
CA VAL A 110 0.14 6.13 -1.17
C VAL A 110 1.50 6.83 -1.40
N GLU A 111 2.26 7.11 -0.35
CA GLU A 111 3.58 7.75 -0.46
C GLU A 111 4.60 6.83 -1.13
N LEU A 112 4.64 5.55 -0.73
CA LEU A 112 5.48 4.53 -1.34
C LEU A 112 5.13 4.33 -2.82
N TYR A 113 3.84 4.16 -3.13
CA TYR A 113 3.37 3.82 -4.48
C TYR A 113 3.53 4.99 -5.44
N ARG A 114 3.45 6.24 -4.96
CA ARG A 114 3.83 7.42 -5.75
C ARG A 114 5.28 7.35 -6.24
N ARG A 115 6.20 6.88 -5.40
CA ARG A 115 7.62 6.70 -5.79
C ARG A 115 7.76 5.58 -6.82
N ILE A 116 6.99 4.51 -6.70
CA ILE A 116 6.92 3.45 -7.72
C ILE A 116 6.40 4.02 -9.05
N TRP A 117 5.33 4.83 -9.01
CA TRP A 117 4.73 5.45 -10.20
C TRP A 117 5.73 6.31 -10.98
N PHE A 118 6.60 7.05 -10.29
CA PHE A 118 7.69 7.79 -10.93
C PHE A 118 8.74 6.85 -11.55
N ALA A 119 9.08 5.77 -10.86
CA ALA A 119 10.19 4.90 -11.20
C ALA A 119 9.89 3.89 -12.33
N VAL A 120 8.63 3.48 -12.54
CA VAL A 120 8.28 2.48 -13.55
C VAL A 120 8.44 3.00 -15.00
N PRO A 121 8.86 2.14 -15.96
CA PRO A 121 9.26 2.59 -17.29
C PRO A 121 8.14 2.72 -18.34
N THR A 122 6.96 2.15 -18.11
CA THR A 122 5.90 2.12 -19.13
C THR A 122 4.59 2.69 -18.61
N GLU A 123 3.78 3.23 -19.52
CA GLU A 123 2.46 3.78 -19.19
C GLU A 123 1.50 2.72 -18.64
N ILE A 124 1.61 1.47 -19.11
CA ILE A 124 0.80 0.36 -18.59
C ILE A 124 1.08 0.16 -17.09
N TYR A 125 2.35 0.15 -16.69
CA TYR A 125 2.70 0.02 -15.28
C TYR A 125 2.32 1.25 -14.47
N LYS A 126 2.41 2.45 -15.05
CA LYS A 126 1.92 3.68 -14.41
C LYS A 126 0.43 3.62 -14.13
N ASN A 127 -0.38 3.15 -15.09
CA ASN A 127 -1.82 3.02 -14.91
C ASN A 127 -2.17 2.00 -13.83
N MET A 128 -1.47 0.86 -13.80
CA MET A 128 -1.64 -0.14 -12.73
C MET A 128 -1.31 0.44 -11.36
N VAL A 129 -0.17 1.13 -11.22
CA VAL A 129 0.22 1.75 -9.94
C VAL A 129 -0.73 2.89 -9.56
N PHE A 130 -1.22 3.65 -10.53
CA PHE A 130 -2.20 4.71 -10.29
C PHE A 130 -3.52 4.16 -9.76
N GLU A 131 -4.00 3.04 -10.30
CA GLU A 131 -5.18 2.33 -9.78
C GLU A 131 -5.00 1.96 -8.30
N ILE A 132 -3.88 1.31 -7.97
CA ILE A 132 -3.52 0.94 -6.59
C ILE A 132 -3.50 2.18 -5.68
N MET A 133 -2.79 3.25 -6.07
CA MET A 133 -2.72 4.50 -5.31
C MET A 133 -4.10 5.12 -5.02
N THR A 134 -5.02 5.08 -5.99
CA THR A 134 -6.37 5.61 -5.79
C THR A 134 -7.25 4.69 -4.95
N ASP A 135 -6.99 3.38 -4.99
CA ASP A 135 -7.61 2.41 -4.09
C ASP A 135 -7.17 2.65 -2.63
N GLU A 136 -5.88 2.91 -2.35
CA GLU A 136 -5.42 3.21 -0.97
C GLU A 136 -6.02 4.51 -0.41
N GLN A 137 -6.20 5.53 -1.26
CA GLN A 137 -6.92 6.74 -0.85
C GLN A 137 -8.37 6.43 -0.49
N LYS A 138 -9.03 5.57 -1.27
CA LYS A 138 -10.38 5.07 -1.00
C LYS A 138 -10.41 4.22 0.29
N HIS A 139 -9.37 3.43 0.57
CA HIS A 139 -9.24 2.63 1.79
C HIS A 139 -9.09 3.52 3.03
N ALA A 140 -8.17 4.49 2.99
CA ALA A 140 -8.00 5.48 4.06
C ALA A 140 -9.32 6.24 4.34
N ALA A 141 -10.07 6.61 3.31
CA ALA A 141 -11.38 7.25 3.47
C ALA A 141 -12.41 6.32 4.15
N ARG A 142 -12.46 5.04 3.76
CA ARG A 142 -13.32 4.01 4.39
C ARG A 142 -12.95 3.81 5.87
N TYR A 143 -11.67 3.69 6.20
CA TYR A 143 -11.25 3.55 7.60
C TYR A 143 -11.53 4.80 8.42
N ASN A 144 -11.38 6.00 7.85
CA ASN A 144 -11.79 7.24 8.50
C ASN A 144 -13.28 7.24 8.84
N TYR A 145 -14.13 6.77 7.92
CA TYR A 145 -15.56 6.61 8.17
C TYR A 145 -15.83 5.64 9.32
N LEU A 146 -15.25 4.43 9.30
CA LEU A 146 -15.42 3.45 10.38
C LEU A 146 -14.92 4.00 11.73
N TYR A 147 -13.78 4.68 11.73
CA TYR A 147 -13.19 5.24 12.93
C TYR A 147 -14.07 6.34 13.53
N ALA A 148 -14.64 7.22 12.69
CA ALA A 148 -15.58 8.24 13.12
C ALA A 148 -16.90 7.65 13.66
N LYS A 149 -17.38 6.54 13.07
CA LYS A 149 -18.56 5.78 13.54
C LYS A 149 -18.34 5.15 14.92
N THR A 150 -17.12 4.70 15.23
CA THR A 150 -16.78 4.06 16.51
C THR A 150 -16.54 5.01 17.69
N ARG A 151 -16.59 6.33 17.46
CA ARG A 151 -16.35 7.37 18.48
C ARG A 151 -17.62 7.82 19.20
#